data_AF-A0A817FI05-F1
#
_entry.id   AF-A0A817FI05-F1
#
_cell.length_a   1.000
_cell.length_b   1.000
_cell.length_c   1.000
_cell.angle_alpha   90.00
_cell.angle_beta   90.00
_cell.angle_gamma   90.00
#
_symmetry.space_group_name_H-M   'P 1'
#
loop_
_entity.id
_entity.type
_entity.pdbx_description
1 polymer ?
#
loop_
_entity_poly.entity_id
_entity_poly.type
_entity_poly.pdbx_seq_one_letter_code
_entity_poly.pdbx_strand_id
1 'polypeptide(L)'
;MKEQDEIQKAHWNTKPLSIFTAFVWSKSESFSFALPSLDVTHDKFVVDSALKIMLNHIETVLPKVEEINCFSDGAASQFKQRFHFRNLTRIASERKINLSWHFFATSHGKGVVDGIGGIVKRLVWSAILAGGVC
;
A
#
# COMPACT_ATOMS: atom_id res chain seq x y z
N MET A 1 -26.90 -20.79 22.15
CA MET A 1 -27.00 -19.69 21.17
C MET A 1 -26.34 -18.42 21.73
N LYS A 2 -25.03 -18.50 22.02
CA LYS A 2 -24.22 -17.41 22.59
C LYS A 2 -23.01 -17.06 21.71
N GLU A 3 -22.66 -17.93 20.76
CA GLU A 3 -21.48 -17.81 19.91
C GLU A 3 -21.73 -17.08 18.58
N GLN A 4 -23.01 -16.93 18.18
CA GLN A 4 -23.36 -16.38 16.86
C GLN A 4 -23.05 -14.87 16.74
N ASP A 5 -23.06 -14.15 17.87
CA ASP A 5 -22.76 -12.72 17.94
C ASP A 5 -21.30 -12.42 18.30
N GLU A 6 -20.51 -13.39 18.77
CA GLU A 6 -19.12 -13.14 19.20
C GLU A 6 -18.23 -12.74 18.03
N ILE A 7 -18.41 -13.38 16.87
CA ILE A 7 -17.65 -13.08 15.65
C ILE A 7 -17.99 -11.66 15.14
N GLN A 8 -19.27 -11.28 15.17
CA GLN A 8 -19.67 -9.93 14.77
C GLN A 8 -19.23 -8.88 15.81
N LYS A 9 -19.39 -9.13 17.11
CA LYS A 9 -18.95 -8.22 18.17
C LYS A 9 -17.44 -8.01 18.17
N ALA A 10 -16.65 -9.06 17.93
CA ALA A 10 -15.20 -8.94 17.76
C ALA A 10 -14.85 -8.10 16.52
N HIS A 11 -15.58 -8.26 15.41
CA HIS A 11 -15.38 -7.46 14.19
C HIS A 11 -15.71 -5.96 14.39
N TRP A 12 -16.74 -5.64 15.18
CA TRP A 12 -17.20 -4.27 15.40
C TRP A 12 -16.52 -3.54 16.58
N ASN A 13 -15.88 -4.25 17.52
CA ASN A 13 -15.16 -3.66 18.66
C ASN A 13 -13.65 -3.46 18.43
N THR A 14 -13.11 -3.87 17.29
CA THR A 14 -11.70 -3.63 16.96
C THR A 14 -11.50 -2.30 16.23
N LYS A 15 -10.49 -1.53 16.64
CA LYS A 15 -10.04 -0.37 15.85
C LYS A 15 -9.50 -0.86 14.50
N PRO A 16 -10.08 -0.45 13.37
CA PRO A 16 -9.61 -0.90 12.06
C PRO A 16 -8.20 -0.35 11.79
N LEU A 17 -7.38 -1.16 11.14
CA LEU A 17 -6.05 -0.81 10.68
C LEU A 17 -6.00 -1.02 9.16
N SER A 18 -5.57 0.00 8.42
CA SER A 18 -5.37 -0.09 6.98
C SER A 18 -3.92 -0.43 6.68
N ILE A 19 -3.69 -1.16 5.58
CA ILE A 19 -2.34 -1.52 5.13
C ILE A 19 -2.21 -1.09 3.67
N PHE A 20 -1.24 -0.24 3.38
CA PHE A 20 -0.84 0.07 2.03
C PHE A 20 0.25 -0.92 1.59
N THR A 21 0.00 -1.63 0.49
CA THR A 21 0.93 -2.65 -0.02
C THR A 21 1.46 -2.27 -1.39
N ALA A 22 2.75 -2.48 -1.59
CA ALA A 22 3.41 -2.30 -2.87
C ALA A 22 4.53 -3.31 -3.05
N PHE A 23 4.96 -3.48 -4.28
CA PHE A 23 6.12 -4.28 -4.62
C PHE A 23 6.96 -3.53 -5.64
N VAL A 24 8.28 -3.54 -5.45
CA VAL A 24 9.26 -2.92 -6.36
C VAL A 24 10.13 -4.00 -6.96
N TRP A 25 10.26 -3.98 -8.28
CA TRP A 25 11.22 -4.78 -9.03
C TRP A 25 12.20 -3.87 -9.76
N SER A 26 13.48 -4.23 -9.70
CA SER A 26 14.54 -3.68 -10.51
C SER A 26 15.43 -4.82 -11.03
N LYS A 27 16.48 -4.50 -11.80
CA LYS A 27 17.43 -5.53 -12.27
C LYS A 27 18.25 -6.16 -11.16
N SER A 28 18.56 -5.40 -10.11
CA SER A 28 19.44 -5.82 -9.01
C SER A 28 18.66 -6.19 -7.75
N GLU A 29 17.54 -5.53 -7.50
CA GLU A 29 16.82 -5.59 -6.24
C GLU A 29 15.32 -5.82 -6.44
N SER A 30 14.71 -6.51 -5.48
CA SER A 30 13.26 -6.64 -5.39
C SER A 30 12.83 -6.65 -3.94
N PHE A 31 11.84 -5.83 -3.60
CA PHE A 31 11.37 -5.72 -2.22
C PHE A 31 9.88 -5.37 -2.15
N SER A 32 9.27 -5.78 -1.05
CA SER A 32 7.87 -5.57 -0.73
C SER A 32 7.68 -4.50 0.34
N PHE A 33 6.56 -3.79 0.27
CA PHE A 33 6.11 -2.89 1.31
C PHE A 33 4.77 -3.35 1.86
N ALA A 34 4.65 -3.30 3.19
CA ALA A 34 3.39 -3.37 3.90
C ALA A 34 3.40 -2.27 4.97
N LEU A 35 2.76 -1.14 4.67
CA LEU A 35 2.77 0.06 5.49
C LEU A 35 1.46 0.15 6.27
N PRO A 36 1.45 -0.18 7.58
CA PRO A 36 0.25 -0.05 8.40
C PRO A 36 -0.08 1.42 8.68
N SER A 37 -1.37 1.72 8.76
CA SER A 37 -1.90 3.05 9.03
C SER A 37 -3.15 2.96 9.89
N LEU A 38 -3.20 3.77 10.95
CA LEU A 38 -4.43 3.99 11.73
C LEU A 38 -5.42 4.91 10.99
N ASP A 39 -4.97 5.65 9.99
CA ASP A 39 -5.85 6.34 9.06
C ASP A 39 -6.41 5.31 8.05
N VAL A 40 -7.70 5.04 8.17
CA VAL A 40 -8.46 4.09 7.37
C VAL A 40 -9.29 4.75 6.26
N THR A 41 -9.11 6.05 6.03
CA THR A 41 -9.88 6.79 5.02
C THR A 41 -9.53 6.40 3.60
N HIS A 42 -8.37 5.74 3.39
CA HIS A 42 -7.95 5.25 2.08
C HIS A 42 -7.96 6.37 1.03
N ASP A 43 -7.48 7.55 1.42
CA ASP A 43 -7.56 8.76 0.61
C ASP A 43 -6.20 9.20 0.03
N LYS A 44 -6.19 10.35 -0.65
CA LYS A 44 -5.00 10.97 -1.25
C LYS A 44 -3.84 11.20 -0.27
N PHE A 45 -4.11 11.49 1.00
CA PHE A 45 -3.09 11.81 1.99
C PHE A 45 -2.36 10.55 2.45
N VAL A 46 -3.09 9.46 2.64
CA VAL A 46 -2.51 8.14 2.94
C VAL A 46 -1.62 7.69 1.78
N VAL A 47 -2.10 7.82 0.53
CA VAL A 47 -1.33 7.46 -0.67
C VAL A 47 -0.06 8.32 -0.81
N ASP A 48 -0.15 9.64 -0.64
CA ASP A 48 1.01 10.53 -0.72
C ASP A 48 2.06 10.22 0.35
N SER A 49 1.62 9.91 1.57
CA SER A 49 2.49 9.52 2.68
C SER A 49 3.20 8.19 2.40
N ALA A 50 2.45 7.18 1.93
CA ALA A 50 3.01 5.90 1.54
C ALA A 50 4.04 6.06 0.41
N LEU A 51 3.74 6.87 -0.61
CA LEU A 51 4.67 7.14 -1.72
C LEU A 51 5.96 7.78 -1.25
N LYS A 52 5.91 8.77 -0.35
CA LYS A 52 7.11 9.39 0.21
C LYS A 52 8.00 8.38 0.93
N ILE A 53 7.40 7.51 1.75
CA ILE A 53 8.14 6.46 2.47
C ILE A 53 8.81 5.51 1.48
N MET A 54 8.06 5.02 0.49
CA MET A 54 8.58 4.08 -0.51
C MET A 54 9.69 4.70 -1.35
N LEU A 55 9.50 5.92 -1.85
CA LEU A 55 10.48 6.58 -2.71
C LEU A 55 11.78 6.89 -1.95
N ASN A 56 11.70 7.29 -0.68
CA ASN A 56 12.89 7.47 0.16
C ASN A 56 13.68 6.15 0.31
N HIS A 57 12.97 5.04 0.51
CA HIS A 57 13.62 3.73 0.59
C HIS A 57 14.22 3.31 -0.76
N ILE A 58 13.50 3.53 -1.86
CA ILE A 58 13.98 3.24 -3.22
C ILE A 58 15.25 4.03 -3.51
N GLU A 59 15.32 5.32 -3.21
CA GLU A 59 16.54 6.13 -3.43
C GLU A 59 17.72 5.68 -2.55
N THR A 60 17.44 5.12 -1.36
CA THR A 60 18.48 4.58 -0.48
C THR A 60 19.08 3.29 -1.06
N VAL A 61 18.23 2.41 -1.59
CA VAL A 61 18.63 1.10 -2.12
C VAL A 61 19.14 1.19 -3.56
N LEU A 62 18.55 2.09 -4.35
CA LEU A 62 18.80 2.31 -5.78
C LEU A 62 19.15 3.79 -6.03
N PRO A 63 20.32 4.28 -5.59
CA PRO A 63 20.67 5.71 -5.62
C PRO A 63 20.84 6.31 -7.02
N LYS A 64 20.87 5.48 -8.06
CA LYS A 64 20.97 5.89 -9.47
C LYS A 64 19.65 5.68 -10.24
N VAL A 65 18.52 5.62 -9.53
CA VAL A 65 17.22 5.48 -10.18
C VAL A 65 16.90 6.75 -10.98
N GLU A 66 16.68 6.60 -12.28
CA GLU A 66 16.32 7.70 -13.19
C GLU A 66 14.86 7.59 -13.65
N GLU A 67 14.29 6.39 -13.62
CA GLU A 67 12.96 6.10 -14.14
C GLU A 67 12.19 5.18 -13.17
N ILE A 68 10.94 5.56 -12.88
CA ILE A 68 10.02 4.77 -12.08
C ILE A 68 8.69 4.66 -12.84
N ASN A 69 8.29 3.42 -13.10
CA ASN A 69 7.00 3.08 -13.71
C ASN A 69 6.11 2.43 -12.66
N CYS A 70 5.08 3.15 -12.23
CA CYS A 70 4.13 2.68 -11.23
C CYS A 70 2.88 2.10 -11.90
N PHE A 71 2.34 1.04 -11.31
CA PHE A 71 1.11 0.39 -11.77
C PHE A 71 0.16 0.23 -10.58
N SER A 72 -1.08 0.68 -10.75
CA SER A 72 -2.12 0.54 -9.73
C SER A 72 -3.47 0.20 -10.35
N ASP A 73 -4.43 -0.14 -9.49
CA ASP A 73 -5.83 -0.11 -9.89
C ASP A 73 -6.31 1.33 -10.15
N GLY A 74 -7.47 1.45 -10.77
CA GLY A 74 -8.09 2.74 -11.09
C GLY A 74 -8.87 3.38 -9.92
N ALA A 75 -8.57 3.06 -8.66
CA ALA A 75 -9.35 3.54 -7.51
C ALA A 75 -9.36 5.08 -7.42
N ALA A 76 -10.53 5.69 -7.56
CA ALA A 76 -10.68 7.14 -7.70
C ALA A 76 -10.36 7.92 -6.41
N SER A 77 -10.62 7.35 -5.23
CA SER A 77 -10.26 7.99 -3.95
C SER A 77 -8.74 8.02 -3.69
N GLN A 78 -7.99 7.15 -4.36
CA GLN A 78 -6.58 6.90 -4.11
C GLN A 78 -5.70 7.40 -5.26
N PHE A 79 -5.76 6.73 -6.40
CA PHE A 79 -4.81 6.89 -7.49
C PHE A 79 -5.39 7.70 -8.65
N LYS A 80 -6.64 7.42 -9.05
CA LYS A 80 -7.26 8.03 -10.24
C LYS A 80 -7.95 9.36 -9.91
N GLN A 81 -7.17 10.35 -9.46
CA GLN A 81 -7.66 11.68 -9.05
C GLN A 81 -6.66 12.83 -9.26
N ARG A 82 -7.17 14.06 -9.36
CA ARG A 82 -6.39 15.27 -9.62
C ARG A 82 -5.25 15.52 -8.63
N PHE A 83 -5.46 15.22 -7.35
CA PHE A 83 -4.45 15.49 -6.31
C PHE A 83 -3.27 14.54 -6.42
N HIS A 84 -3.52 13.28 -6.77
CA HIS A 84 -2.48 12.30 -7.04
C HIS A 84 -1.63 12.76 -8.22
N PHE A 85 -2.23 13.11 -9.36
CA PHE A 85 -1.49 13.62 -10.52
C PHE A 85 -0.66 14.88 -10.21
N ARG A 86 -1.21 15.85 -9.48
CA ARG A 86 -0.45 17.03 -9.02
C ARG A 86 0.76 16.62 -8.19
N ASN A 87 0.59 15.67 -7.27
CA ASN A 87 1.67 15.19 -6.43
C ASN A 87 2.73 14.45 -7.25
N LEU A 88 2.35 13.67 -8.27
CA LEU A 88 3.30 13.01 -9.18
C LEU A 88 4.19 14.02 -9.91
N THR A 89 3.61 15.09 -10.48
CA THR A 89 4.38 16.14 -11.15
C THR A 89 5.36 16.82 -10.20
N ARG A 90 4.92 17.11 -8.97
CA ARG A 90 5.77 17.70 -7.93
C ARG A 90 6.92 16.75 -7.57
N ILE A 91 6.63 15.47 -7.32
CA ILE A 91 7.60 14.45 -6.95
C ILE A 91 8.65 14.27 -8.05
N ALA A 92 8.23 14.16 -9.31
CA ALA A 92 9.13 14.02 -10.45
C ALA A 92 10.11 15.20 -10.56
N SER A 93 9.61 16.43 -10.38
CA SER A 93 10.41 17.65 -10.39
C SER A 93 11.40 17.72 -9.22
N GLU A 94 10.93 17.48 -7.99
CA GLU A 94 11.76 17.57 -6.78
C GLU A 94 12.88 16.52 -6.76
N ARG A 95 12.58 15.30 -7.18
CA ARG A 95 13.53 14.18 -7.16
C ARG A 95 14.33 14.03 -8.46
N LYS A 96 13.99 14.81 -9.50
CA LYS A 96 14.61 14.74 -10.84
C LYS A 96 14.56 13.33 -11.44
N ILE A 97 13.42 12.66 -11.29
CA ILE A 97 13.16 11.33 -11.84
C ILE A 97 12.06 11.37 -12.89
N ASN A 98 12.15 10.48 -13.88
CA ASN A 98 11.07 10.23 -14.81
C ASN A 98 10.04 9.31 -14.14
N LEU A 99 8.87 9.86 -13.81
CA LEU A 99 7.82 9.14 -13.10
C LEU A 99 6.60 8.97 -14.00
N SER A 100 6.27 7.72 -14.30
CA SER A 100 5.08 7.33 -15.06
C SER A 100 4.12 6.54 -14.17
N TRP A 101 2.82 6.76 -14.35
CA TRP A 101 1.79 6.04 -13.61
C TRP A 101 0.76 5.42 -14.56
N HIS A 102 0.58 4.11 -14.46
CA HIS A 102 -0.28 3.32 -15.30
C HIS A 102 -1.42 2.71 -14.47
N PHE A 103 -2.58 2.55 -15.10
CA PHE A 103 -3.77 1.97 -14.48
C PHE A 103 -4.14 0.66 -15.15
N PHE A 104 -4.41 -0.37 -14.36
CA PHE A 104 -4.97 -1.62 -14.86
C PHE A 104 -6.44 -1.43 -15.32
N ALA A 105 -6.92 -2.34 -16.16
CA ALA A 105 -8.32 -2.38 -16.55
C ALA A 105 -9.22 -2.64 -15.33
N THR A 106 -10.36 -1.94 -15.28
CA THR A 106 -11.33 -2.10 -14.19
C THR A 106 -11.72 -3.58 -14.03
N SER A 107 -11.73 -4.05 -12.79
CA SER A 107 -12.13 -5.42 -12.42
C SER A 107 -11.21 -6.55 -12.87
N HIS A 108 -10.00 -6.27 -13.37
CA HIS A 108 -9.03 -7.29 -13.75
C HIS A 108 -7.77 -7.26 -12.90
N GLY A 109 -7.48 -8.40 -12.26
CA GLY A 109 -6.16 -8.78 -11.77
C GLY A 109 -5.93 -8.54 -10.28
N LYS A 110 -6.00 -9.62 -9.49
CA LYS A 110 -5.26 -9.66 -8.23
C LYS A 110 -3.77 -9.72 -8.55
N GLY A 111 -2.98 -8.88 -7.91
CA GLY A 111 -1.55 -8.74 -8.15
C GLY A 111 -0.70 -9.31 -6.99
N VAL A 112 0.62 -9.17 -7.13
CA VAL A 112 1.56 -9.54 -6.05
C VAL A 112 1.23 -8.81 -4.73
N VAL A 113 0.70 -7.59 -4.83
CA VAL A 113 0.36 -6.73 -3.69
C VAL A 113 -0.75 -7.32 -2.82
N ASP A 114 -1.71 -8.03 -3.43
CA ASP A 114 -2.75 -8.74 -2.69
C ASP A 114 -2.17 -9.90 -1.87
N GLY A 115 -1.16 -10.58 -2.42
CA GLY A 115 -0.41 -11.63 -1.71
C GLY A 115 0.33 -11.10 -0.50
N ILE A 116 0.98 -9.93 -0.63
CA ILE A 116 1.66 -9.24 0.47
C ILE A 116 0.65 -8.87 1.57
N GLY A 117 -0.47 -8.26 1.21
CA GLY A 117 -1.52 -7.91 2.16
C GLY A 117 -2.11 -9.14 2.84
N GLY A 118 -2.32 -10.22 2.08
CA GLY A 118 -2.84 -11.49 2.57
C GLY A 118 -1.91 -12.16 3.58
N ILE A 119 -0.60 -12.24 3.29
CA ILE A 119 0.35 -12.88 4.21
C ILE A 119 0.54 -12.07 5.49
N VAL A 120 0.60 -10.73 5.41
CA VAL A 120 0.70 -9.87 6.59
C VAL A 120 -0.52 -10.06 7.49
N LYS A 121 -1.73 -10.02 6.92
CA LYS A 121 -2.97 -10.28 7.67
C LYS A 121 -2.97 -11.67 8.32
N ARG A 122 -2.51 -12.69 7.59
CA ARG A 122 -2.42 -14.06 8.11
C ARG A 122 -1.43 -14.17 9.27
N LEU A 123 -0.26 -13.54 9.17
CA LEU A 123 0.75 -13.58 10.22
C LEU A 123 0.28 -12.89 11.50
N VAL A 124 -0.35 -11.71 11.38
CA VAL A 124 -0.94 -11.01 12.52
C VAL A 124 -2.03 -11.86 13.18
N TRP A 125 -2.91 -12.46 12.37
CA TRP A 125 -3.95 -13.35 12.88
C TRP A 125 -3.38 -14.56 13.64
N SER A 126 -2.36 -15.20 13.07
CA SER A 126 -1.67 -16.32 13.73
C SER A 126 -0.98 -15.91 15.03
N ALA A 127 -0.37 -14.72 15.08
CA ALA A 127 0.26 -14.20 16.29
C ALA A 127 -0.76 -13.95 17.41
N ILE A 128 -1.91 -13.35 17.08
CA ILE A 128 -3.01 -13.12 18.03
C ILE A 128 -3.53 -14.45 18.57
N LEU A 129 -3.74 -15.45 17.71
CA LEU A 129 -4.19 -16.79 18.14
C LEU A 129 -3.18 -17.49 19.05
N ALA A 130 -1.89 -17.22 18.90
CA ALA A 130 -0.84 -17.74 19.77
C ALA A 130 -0.72 -17.00 21.12
N GLY A 131 -1.59 -16.02 21.39
CA GLY A 131 -1.55 -15.18 22.59
C GLY A 131 -0.54 -14.03 22.51
N GLY A 132 -0.02 -13.73 21.32
CA GLY A 132 0.81 -12.54 21.09
C GLY A 132 -0.02 -11.26 21.22
N VAL A 133 0.55 -10.24 21.87
CA VAL A 133 -0.01 -8.89 21.88
C VAL A 133 0.64 -8.13 20.71
N CYS A 134 -0.17 -7.71 19.74
CA CYS A 134 0.26 -6.90 18.59
C CYS A 134 0.00 -5.42 18.82
#